data_AF-A0A4Q3RGT5-F1
#
_entry.id   AF-A0A4Q3RGT5-F1
#
_cell.length_a   1.000
_cell.length_b   1.000
_cell.length_c   1.000
_cell.angle_alpha   90.00
_cell.angle_beta   90.00
_cell.angle_gamma   90.00
#
_symmetry.space_group_name_H-M   'P 1'
#
loop_
_entity.id
_entity.type
_entity.pdbx_description
1 polymer ?
#
loop_
_entity_poly.entity_id
_entity_poly.type
_entity_poly.pdbx_seq_one_letter_code
_entity_poly.pdbx_strand_id
1 'polypeptide(L)'
;MEELPLNGRFRRAVQEIGNHYYLIAEIYGGAESPVVHQKPTMFELCKYNKQNNTLVASTIIAGDTLQQDSLQIGYSVMYSLGSKLYIQYSKYEIMGTDVHLPSYYQQYDTMLNLTIPEKKLSGMGEGVWALGGTTPLDNGGLMIAYFTAITPPFTSKYLILDDQGNEIANDTLGYPPHIFQNTAKEILRLPNNRYLVTGNHIGGDGPFNEPFGWSIVDEHMNIIEMIWPITCFLVIVSIIVHGSSIAVFTLGKRINTLTISLSYTQANEDGPGWMD
;
A
#
# COMPACT_ATOMS: atom_id res chain seq x y z
N MET A 1 -43.68 3.79 4.48
CA MET A 1 -42.23 3.78 4.72
C MET A 1 -42.07 3.39 6.18
N GLU A 2 -42.10 2.08 6.44
CA GLU A 2 -42.04 1.54 7.81
C GLU A 2 -40.59 1.57 8.25
N GLU A 3 -40.32 2.24 9.39
CA GLU A 3 -39.00 2.28 10.00
C GLU A 3 -38.59 0.85 10.38
N LEU A 4 -37.45 0.40 9.85
CA LEU A 4 -36.82 -0.84 10.25
C LEU A 4 -36.57 -0.80 11.78
N PRO A 5 -36.82 -1.89 12.53
CA PRO A 5 -36.52 -1.96 13.96
C PRO A 5 -35.00 -2.09 14.14
N LEU A 6 -34.28 -0.96 14.05
CA LEU A 6 -32.81 -0.92 14.03
C LEU A 6 -32.29 -0.29 15.31
N ASN A 7 -32.10 -1.13 16.33
CA ASN A 7 -31.30 -0.75 17.51
C ASN A 7 -29.77 -0.78 17.24
N GLY A 8 -29.33 -1.03 16.00
CA GLY A 8 -27.93 -1.00 15.58
C GLY A 8 -27.58 0.27 14.80
N ARG A 9 -26.43 0.88 15.08
CA ARG A 9 -25.88 1.97 14.25
C ARG A 9 -25.23 1.33 13.01
N PHE A 10 -25.72 1.65 11.82
CA PHE A 10 -25.05 1.27 10.58
C PHE A 10 -23.83 2.16 10.37
N ARG A 11 -22.63 1.58 10.37
CA ARG A 11 -21.44 2.27 9.88
C ARG A 11 -21.17 1.89 8.42
N ARG A 12 -21.23 2.92 7.57
CA ARG A 12 -20.39 3.22 6.39
C ARG A 12 -20.14 2.20 5.26
N ALA A 13 -20.68 0.99 5.25
CA ALA A 13 -20.47 0.10 4.10
C ALA A 13 -21.73 -0.67 3.70
N VAL A 14 -22.47 -0.12 2.72
CA VAL A 14 -23.50 -0.86 1.98
C VAL A 14 -22.88 -1.32 0.68
N GLN A 15 -22.86 -2.62 0.44
CA GLN A 15 -22.43 -3.19 -0.84
C GLN A 15 -23.64 -3.76 -1.56
N GLU A 16 -23.80 -3.41 -2.84
CA GLU A 16 -24.86 -3.94 -3.68
C GLU A 16 -24.28 -5.00 -4.62
N ILE A 17 -24.79 -6.23 -4.52
CA ILE A 17 -24.39 -7.32 -5.42
C ILE A 17 -25.65 -8.03 -5.92
N GLY A 18 -25.92 -7.89 -7.22
CA GLY A 18 -27.12 -8.44 -7.84
C GLY A 18 -28.40 -7.86 -7.20
N ASN A 19 -29.29 -8.73 -6.73
CA ASN A 19 -30.57 -8.34 -6.12
C ASN A 19 -30.52 -8.23 -4.59
N HIS A 20 -29.32 -8.05 -4.01
CA HIS A 20 -29.13 -8.01 -2.57
C HIS A 20 -28.28 -6.83 -2.12
N TYR A 21 -28.59 -6.32 -0.92
CA TYR A 21 -27.72 -5.43 -0.15
C TYR A 21 -26.98 -6.21 0.91
N TYR A 22 -25.72 -5.89 1.09
CA TYR A 22 -24.87 -6.39 2.15
C TYR A 22 -24.53 -5.23 3.06
N LEU A 23 -24.73 -5.42 4.35
CA LEU A 23 -24.57 -4.40 5.38
C LEU A 23 -23.77 -4.99 6.54
N ILE A 24 -22.93 -4.19 7.17
CA ILE A 24 -22.37 -4.52 8.49
C ILE A 24 -23.19 -3.78 9.55
N ALA A 25 -23.76 -4.54 10.47
CA ALA A 25 -24.48 -4.04 11.63
C ALA A 25 -23.60 -4.12 12.88
N GLU A 26 -23.60 -3.03 13.67
CA GLU A 26 -23.00 -3.00 15.00
C GLU A 26 -24.06 -3.33 16.05
N ILE A 27 -23.79 -4.36 16.85
CA ILE A 27 -24.61 -4.80 17.96
C ILE A 27 -23.86 -4.45 19.23
N TYR A 28 -24.43 -3.57 20.05
CA TYR A 28 -23.84 -3.18 21.33
C TYR A 28 -24.43 -3.99 22.47
N GLY A 29 -23.61 -4.30 23.47
CA GLY A 29 -24.05 -4.89 24.72
C GLY A 29 -23.20 -4.46 25.91
N GLY A 30 -23.61 -4.87 27.10
CA GLY A 30 -22.84 -4.66 28.33
C GLY A 30 -22.68 -3.21 28.81
N ALA A 31 -21.90 -3.06 29.88
CA ALA A 31 -21.44 -1.77 30.37
C ALA A 31 -20.22 -1.29 29.56
N GLU A 32 -19.99 0.02 29.55
CA GLU A 32 -18.82 0.61 28.89
C GLU A 32 -17.51 0.19 29.59
N SER A 33 -16.49 -0.16 28.81
CA SER A 33 -15.17 -0.49 29.34
C SER A 33 -14.51 0.74 29.95
N PRO A 34 -14.01 0.65 31.19
CA PRO A 34 -13.35 1.77 31.86
C PRO A 34 -11.95 2.07 31.28
N VAL A 35 -11.38 1.16 30.48
CA VAL A 35 -10.02 1.30 29.92
C VAL A 35 -10.04 2.06 28.60
N VAL A 36 -10.97 1.73 27.70
CA VAL A 36 -11.04 2.33 26.35
C VAL A 36 -12.23 3.27 26.15
N HIS A 37 -13.14 3.37 27.13
CA HIS A 37 -14.37 4.16 27.05
C HIS A 37 -15.25 3.77 25.84
N GLN A 38 -15.42 2.46 25.62
CA GLN A 38 -16.27 1.88 24.56
C GLN A 38 -17.08 0.70 25.08
N LYS A 39 -18.28 0.52 24.52
CA LYS A 39 -19.12 -0.65 24.82
C LYS A 39 -18.63 -1.88 24.04
N PRO A 40 -18.74 -3.09 24.65
CA PRO A 40 -18.68 -4.34 23.92
C PRO A 40 -19.49 -4.28 22.64
N THR A 41 -18.84 -4.55 21.50
CA THR A 41 -19.47 -4.48 20.18
C THR A 41 -19.27 -5.80 19.44
N MET A 42 -20.35 -6.30 18.86
CA MET A 42 -20.35 -7.42 17.94
C MET A 42 -20.76 -6.92 16.56
N PHE A 43 -20.14 -7.48 15.52
CA PHE A 43 -20.41 -7.11 14.14
C PHE A 43 -21.08 -8.28 13.45
N GLU A 44 -22.21 -7.97 12.81
CA GLU A 44 -22.99 -8.91 12.05
C GLU A 44 -22.99 -8.47 10.58
N LEU A 45 -22.62 -9.38 9.69
CA LEU A 45 -22.79 -9.19 8.25
C LEU A 45 -24.19 -9.66 7.88
N CYS A 46 -24.99 -8.75 7.36
CA CYS A 46 -26.38 -8.99 7.00
C CYS A 46 -26.58 -8.90 5.49
N LYS A 47 -27.33 -9.85 4.93
CA LYS A 47 -27.76 -9.89 3.54
C LYS A 47 -29.26 -9.60 3.48
N TYR A 48 -29.64 -8.53 2.77
CA TYR A 48 -31.03 -8.13 2.57
C TYR A 48 -31.42 -8.28 1.10
N ASN A 49 -32.67 -8.66 0.85
CA ASN A 49 -33.23 -8.65 -0.50
C ASN A 49 -33.60 -7.20 -0.89
N LYS A 50 -33.13 -6.76 -2.06
CA LYS A 50 -33.29 -5.38 -2.54
C LYS A 50 -34.74 -5.01 -2.87
N GLN A 51 -35.57 -5.97 -3.26
CA GLN A 51 -36.94 -5.71 -3.72
C GLN A 51 -37.90 -5.44 -2.56
N ASN A 52 -37.72 -6.14 -1.45
CA ASN A 52 -38.66 -6.13 -0.32
C ASN A 52 -38.00 -5.75 1.02
N ASN A 53 -36.69 -5.46 1.03
CA ASN A 53 -35.90 -5.11 2.21
C ASN A 53 -35.97 -6.15 3.35
N THR A 54 -36.21 -7.43 3.04
CA THR A 54 -36.24 -8.49 4.05
C THR A 54 -34.84 -9.05 4.27
N LEU A 55 -34.48 -9.33 5.54
CA LEU A 55 -33.27 -10.06 5.89
C LEU A 55 -33.34 -11.48 5.31
N VAL A 56 -32.33 -11.86 4.54
CA VAL A 56 -32.21 -13.17 3.89
C VAL A 56 -31.30 -14.09 4.69
N ALA A 57 -30.17 -13.57 5.14
CA ALA A 57 -29.18 -14.28 5.93
C ALA A 57 -28.35 -13.29 6.74
N SER A 58 -27.77 -13.76 7.84
CA SER A 58 -26.76 -13.01 8.58
C SER A 58 -25.72 -13.94 9.19
N THR A 59 -24.54 -13.40 9.50
CA THR A 59 -23.47 -14.11 10.19
C THR A 59 -22.65 -13.17 11.06
N ILE A 60 -22.15 -13.67 12.20
CA ILE A 60 -21.27 -12.90 13.07
C ILE A 60 -19.87 -12.92 12.47
N ILE A 61 -19.33 -11.74 12.17
CA ILE A 61 -18.01 -11.58 11.53
C ILE A 61 -16.92 -11.26 12.55
N ALA A 62 -17.28 -10.60 13.66
CA ALA A 62 -16.38 -10.31 14.76
C ALA A 62 -17.17 -10.07 16.05
N GLY A 63 -16.59 -10.45 17.19
CA GLY A 63 -17.25 -10.45 18.50
C GLY A 63 -17.57 -11.87 18.96
N ASP A 64 -17.73 -12.09 20.26
CA ASP A 64 -18.06 -13.39 20.83
C ASP A 64 -19.40 -13.38 21.61
N THR A 65 -19.51 -12.59 22.69
CA THR A 65 -20.53 -12.78 23.72
C THR A 65 -21.10 -11.48 24.30
N LEU A 66 -20.82 -10.32 23.69
CA LEU A 66 -21.18 -8.98 24.21
C LEU A 66 -20.75 -8.77 25.68
N GLN A 67 -19.72 -9.48 26.13
CA GLN A 67 -19.11 -9.35 27.44
C GLN A 67 -18.03 -8.26 27.42
N GLN A 68 -17.50 -7.90 28.59
CA GLN A 68 -16.49 -6.84 28.73
C GLN A 68 -15.22 -7.12 27.90
N ASP A 69 -14.92 -8.39 27.65
CA ASP A 69 -13.79 -8.87 26.84
C ASP A 69 -14.10 -8.96 25.34
N SER A 70 -15.35 -8.68 24.95
CA SER A 70 -15.73 -8.63 23.55
C SER A 70 -15.08 -7.44 22.87
N LEU A 71 -14.41 -7.76 21.78
CA LEU A 71 -14.00 -6.92 20.67
C LEU A 71 -14.56 -5.50 20.67
N GLN A 72 -13.80 -4.59 21.28
CA GLN A 72 -13.95 -3.19 20.96
C GLN A 72 -13.29 -3.03 19.57
N ILE A 73 -14.06 -2.64 18.58
CA ILE A 73 -13.58 -2.46 17.20
C ILE A 73 -13.74 -0.99 16.86
N GLY A 74 -12.64 -0.34 16.54
CA GLY A 74 -12.63 1.08 16.22
C GLY A 74 -13.24 1.39 14.84
N TYR A 75 -13.14 0.44 13.90
CA TYR A 75 -13.45 0.64 12.49
C TYR A 75 -13.72 -0.67 11.76
N SER A 76 -14.69 -0.68 10.84
CA SER A 76 -14.92 -1.75 9.87
C SER A 76 -15.22 -1.16 8.49
N VAL A 77 -14.74 -1.83 7.45
CA VAL A 77 -15.06 -1.53 6.06
C VAL A 77 -15.37 -2.81 5.31
N MET A 78 -16.31 -2.71 4.38
CA MET A 78 -16.66 -3.79 3.48
C MET A 78 -16.54 -3.34 2.03
N TYR A 79 -15.91 -4.17 1.23
CA TYR A 79 -15.80 -4.01 -0.22
C TYR A 79 -16.34 -5.24 -0.92
N SER A 80 -16.79 -5.07 -2.16
CA SER A 80 -17.21 -6.17 -3.02
C SER A 80 -16.43 -6.17 -4.33
N LEU A 81 -16.08 -7.37 -4.79
CA LEU A 81 -15.58 -7.60 -6.15
C LEU A 81 -16.16 -8.90 -6.68
N GLY A 82 -16.96 -8.82 -7.73
CA GLY A 82 -17.69 -9.96 -8.27
C GLY A 82 -18.59 -10.58 -7.20
N SER A 83 -18.33 -11.85 -6.85
CA SER A 83 -19.08 -12.62 -5.85
C SER A 83 -18.40 -12.71 -4.48
N LYS A 84 -17.39 -11.88 -4.22
CA LYS A 84 -16.61 -11.89 -2.98
C LYS A 84 -16.86 -10.60 -2.19
N LEU A 85 -16.95 -10.76 -0.88
CA LEU A 85 -17.06 -9.71 0.12
C LEU A 85 -15.78 -9.68 0.95
N TYR A 86 -15.13 -8.53 0.96
CA TYR A 86 -13.88 -8.30 1.67
C TYR A 86 -14.20 -7.45 2.89
N ILE A 87 -13.88 -7.97 4.07
CA ILE A 87 -14.16 -7.30 5.33
C ILE A 87 -12.83 -7.01 6.01
N GLN A 88 -12.63 -5.75 6.32
CA GLN A 88 -11.52 -5.29 7.13
C GLN A 88 -12.06 -4.65 8.40
N TYR A 89 -11.46 -4.96 9.55
CA TYR A 89 -11.78 -4.30 10.81
C TYR A 89 -10.56 -4.29 11.74
N SER A 90 -10.58 -3.44 12.76
CA SER A 90 -9.50 -3.36 13.74
C SER A 90 -10.02 -3.67 15.14
N LYS A 91 -9.27 -4.44 15.91
CA LYS A 91 -9.66 -4.93 17.25
C LYS A 91 -8.76 -4.29 18.31
N TYR A 92 -9.29 -3.83 19.43
CA TYR A 92 -8.45 -3.42 20.56
C TYR A 92 -7.85 -4.67 21.24
N GLU A 93 -6.53 -4.74 21.31
CA GLU A 93 -5.76 -5.72 22.09
C GLU A 93 -5.14 -5.00 23.29
N ILE A 94 -5.54 -5.37 24.52
CA ILE A 94 -4.96 -4.81 25.75
C ILE A 94 -3.76 -5.67 26.15
N MET A 95 -2.57 -5.09 26.16
CA MET A 95 -1.31 -5.73 26.56
C MET A 95 -0.73 -5.02 27.78
N GLY A 96 -1.14 -5.43 28.98
CA GLY A 96 -0.75 -4.74 30.21
C GLY A 96 -1.43 -3.37 30.33
N THR A 97 -0.65 -2.28 30.33
CA THR A 97 -1.17 -0.90 30.32
C THR A 97 -1.37 -0.34 28.92
N ASP A 98 -0.83 -1.01 27.91
CA ASP A 98 -0.84 -0.53 26.53
C ASP A 98 -2.05 -1.08 25.77
N VAL A 99 -2.61 -0.23 24.92
CA VAL A 99 -3.77 -0.54 24.08
C VAL A 99 -3.31 -0.54 22.63
N HIS A 100 -3.31 -1.72 22.01
CA HIS A 100 -2.98 -1.91 20.61
C HIS A 100 -4.26 -1.99 19.78
N LEU A 101 -4.21 -1.56 18.52
CA LEU A 101 -5.34 -1.62 17.59
C LEU A 101 -4.96 -2.34 16.28
N PRO A 102 -4.60 -3.64 16.34
CA PRO A 102 -4.30 -4.40 15.12
C PRO A 102 -5.49 -4.46 14.17
N SER A 103 -5.17 -4.55 12.88
CA SER A 103 -6.15 -4.71 11.82
C SER A 103 -6.18 -6.15 11.32
N TYR A 104 -7.37 -6.58 10.94
CA TYR A 104 -7.69 -7.93 10.52
C TYR A 104 -8.48 -7.89 9.24
N TYR A 105 -8.43 -9.02 8.55
CA TYR A 105 -9.08 -9.24 7.28
C TYR A 105 -9.79 -10.59 7.28
N GLN A 106 -10.99 -10.62 6.70
CA GLN A 106 -11.77 -11.82 6.41
C GLN A 106 -12.44 -11.69 5.04
N GLN A 107 -12.73 -12.82 4.40
CA GLN A 107 -13.43 -12.84 3.12
C GLN A 107 -14.64 -13.78 3.19
N TYR A 108 -15.76 -13.31 2.65
CA TYR A 108 -17.01 -14.06 2.55
C TYR A 108 -17.45 -14.17 1.09
N ASP A 109 -18.21 -15.21 0.77
CA ASP A 109 -18.96 -15.25 -0.48
C ASP A 109 -20.32 -14.53 -0.37
N THR A 110 -21.04 -14.40 -1.48
CA THR A 110 -22.40 -13.82 -1.50
C THR A 110 -23.46 -14.61 -0.72
N MET A 111 -23.14 -15.83 -0.28
CA MET A 111 -23.97 -16.69 0.57
C MET A 111 -23.58 -16.60 2.05
N LEU A 112 -22.65 -15.70 2.39
CA LEU A 112 -22.12 -15.48 3.73
C LEU A 112 -21.29 -16.66 4.27
N ASN A 113 -20.77 -17.53 3.40
CA ASN A 113 -19.80 -18.54 3.80
C ASN A 113 -18.41 -17.90 3.90
N LEU A 114 -17.70 -18.21 4.98
CA LEU A 114 -16.32 -17.79 5.19
C LEU A 114 -15.41 -18.48 4.16
N THR A 115 -14.70 -17.70 3.36
CA THR A 115 -13.78 -18.20 2.33
C THR A 115 -12.32 -18.01 2.72
N ILE A 116 -12.00 -16.91 3.41
CA ILE A 116 -10.69 -16.69 4.03
C ILE A 116 -10.94 -16.43 5.51
N PRO A 117 -10.36 -17.24 6.41
CA PRO A 117 -10.52 -17.06 7.84
C PRO A 117 -9.88 -15.74 8.30
N GLU A 118 -10.17 -15.35 9.54
CA GLU A 118 -9.57 -14.17 10.14
C GLU A 118 -8.04 -14.22 10.06
N LYS A 119 -7.47 -13.23 9.41
CA LYS A 119 -6.02 -13.02 9.34
C LYS A 119 -5.66 -11.68 9.94
N LYS A 120 -4.73 -11.70 10.89
CA LYS A 120 -4.08 -10.49 11.42
C LYS A 120 -3.14 -9.94 10.33
N LEU A 121 -3.24 -8.66 10.02
CA LEU A 121 -2.42 -8.02 9.01
C LEU A 121 -1.04 -7.69 9.62
N SER A 122 -0.08 -8.63 9.47
CA SER A 122 1.26 -8.56 10.08
C SER A 122 2.10 -7.35 9.65
N GLY A 123 1.93 -6.90 8.40
CA GLY A 123 2.63 -5.73 7.86
C GLY A 123 2.26 -4.40 8.52
N MET A 124 1.13 -4.36 9.21
CA MET A 124 0.66 -3.26 10.03
C MET A 124 1.22 -3.43 11.44
N GLY A 125 2.49 -3.04 11.62
CA GLY A 125 3.17 -3.12 12.91
C GLY A 125 2.36 -2.52 14.08
N GLU A 126 2.82 -2.76 15.30
CA GLU A 126 2.13 -2.25 16.50
C GLU A 126 1.79 -0.75 16.34
N GLY A 127 0.56 -0.37 16.71
CA GLY A 127 0.03 1.00 16.67
C GLY A 127 -0.16 1.63 15.28
N VAL A 128 -0.79 0.90 14.38
CA VAL A 128 -1.54 1.48 13.25
C VAL A 128 -2.87 2.04 13.80
N TRP A 129 -3.06 3.35 13.67
CA TRP A 129 -4.24 4.03 14.24
C TRP A 129 -5.34 4.34 13.22
N ALA A 130 -5.04 4.30 11.92
CA ALA A 130 -6.10 4.38 10.94
C ALA A 130 -5.79 3.67 9.63
N LEU A 131 -6.83 2.99 9.18
CA LEU A 131 -6.94 2.40 7.87
C LEU A 131 -7.25 3.50 6.88
N GLY A 132 -6.49 3.52 5.79
CA GLY A 132 -6.78 4.36 4.65
C GLY A 132 -7.77 3.70 3.71
N GLY A 133 -7.64 3.96 2.41
CA GLY A 133 -8.42 3.29 1.38
C GLY A 133 -8.08 1.81 1.26
N THR A 134 -9.09 1.02 0.89
CA THR A 134 -8.96 -0.41 0.57
C THR A 134 -9.61 -0.65 -0.79
N THR A 135 -9.01 -1.51 -1.61
CA THR A 135 -9.59 -1.85 -2.91
C THR A 135 -9.26 -3.29 -3.30
N PRO A 136 -10.24 -4.08 -3.77
CA PRO A 136 -10.00 -5.43 -4.25
C PRO A 136 -9.27 -5.42 -5.59
N LEU A 137 -8.44 -6.45 -5.82
CA LEU A 137 -7.60 -6.61 -7.01
C LEU A 137 -8.21 -7.60 -8.00
N ASP A 138 -7.85 -7.49 -9.28
CA ASP A 138 -8.40 -8.35 -10.35
C ASP A 138 -8.05 -9.83 -10.16
N ASN A 139 -6.90 -10.13 -9.57
CA ASN A 139 -6.50 -11.48 -9.21
C ASN A 139 -7.29 -12.05 -8.02
N GLY A 140 -8.21 -11.29 -7.44
CA GLY A 140 -8.99 -11.67 -6.26
C GLY A 140 -8.31 -11.30 -4.93
N GLY A 141 -7.14 -10.69 -4.98
CA GLY A 141 -6.42 -10.14 -3.83
C GLY A 141 -7.01 -8.82 -3.32
N LEU A 142 -6.31 -8.18 -2.39
CA LEU A 142 -6.74 -6.93 -1.76
C LEU A 142 -5.54 -5.98 -1.60
N MET A 143 -5.70 -4.72 -2.00
CA MET A 143 -4.76 -3.66 -1.65
C MET A 143 -5.33 -2.79 -0.53
N ILE A 144 -4.50 -2.54 0.47
CA ILE A 144 -4.83 -1.80 1.68
C ILE A 144 -3.81 -0.69 1.82
N ALA A 145 -4.24 0.57 1.82
CA ALA A 145 -3.38 1.69 2.19
C ALA A 145 -3.61 2.05 3.67
N TYR A 146 -2.54 2.38 4.39
CA TYR A 146 -2.58 2.64 5.82
C TYR A 146 -1.46 3.57 6.27
N PHE A 147 -1.44 3.97 7.54
CA PHE A 147 -0.32 4.72 8.11
C PHE A 147 0.03 4.27 9.52
N THR A 148 1.30 4.39 9.88
CA THR A 148 1.83 4.06 11.21
C THR A 148 1.79 5.29 12.10
N ALA A 149 1.24 5.21 13.32
CA ALA A 149 0.94 6.40 14.13
C ALA A 149 1.48 6.42 15.58
N ILE A 150 2.37 5.50 15.96
CA ILE A 150 2.91 5.49 17.34
C ILE A 150 3.81 6.70 17.60
N THR A 151 4.72 7.01 16.69
CA THR A 151 5.69 8.08 16.88
C THR A 151 5.97 8.76 15.55
N PRO A 152 6.01 10.11 15.51
CA PRO A 152 6.62 10.79 14.39
C PRO A 152 8.01 10.22 14.13
N PRO A 153 8.37 10.02 12.87
CA PRO A 153 7.68 10.56 11.70
C PRO A 153 6.62 9.58 11.12
N PHE A 154 5.45 10.10 10.76
CA PHE A 154 4.34 9.30 10.22
C PHE A 154 4.68 8.82 8.80
N THR A 155 4.39 7.55 8.52
CA THR A 155 4.67 6.94 7.22
C THR A 155 3.39 6.33 6.66
N SER A 156 3.00 6.75 5.46
CA SER A 156 1.96 6.05 4.70
C SER A 156 2.55 4.81 4.06
N LYS A 157 1.81 3.72 4.10
CA LYS A 157 2.21 2.42 3.56
C LYS A 157 1.06 1.81 2.78
N TYR A 158 1.38 0.84 1.93
CA TYR A 158 0.42 -0.04 1.33
C TYR A 158 0.79 -1.49 1.60
N LEU A 159 -0.23 -2.33 1.66
CA LEU A 159 -0.16 -3.77 1.81
C LEU A 159 -0.98 -4.40 0.69
N ILE A 160 -0.39 -5.32 -0.06
CA ILE A 160 -1.08 -6.12 -1.05
C ILE A 160 -1.17 -7.55 -0.53
N LEU A 161 -2.39 -8.10 -0.58
CA LEU A 161 -2.71 -9.47 -0.28
C LEU A 161 -3.04 -10.24 -1.56
N ASP A 162 -2.64 -11.51 -1.64
CA ASP A 162 -3.13 -12.44 -2.66
C ASP A 162 -4.59 -12.86 -2.41
N ASP A 163 -5.14 -13.69 -3.30
CA ASP A 163 -6.52 -14.19 -3.22
C ASP A 163 -6.76 -15.23 -2.11
N GLN A 164 -5.70 -15.64 -1.42
CA GLN A 164 -5.76 -16.42 -0.18
C GLN A 164 -5.52 -15.54 1.07
N GLY A 165 -5.29 -14.23 0.90
CA GLY A 165 -5.07 -13.27 1.97
C GLY A 165 -3.65 -13.32 2.56
N ASN A 166 -2.64 -13.80 1.83
CA ASN A 166 -1.24 -13.71 2.23
C ASN A 166 -0.62 -12.41 1.73
N GLU A 167 0.28 -11.82 2.52
CA GLU A 167 1.03 -10.62 2.17
C GLU A 167 2.00 -10.91 1.01
N ILE A 168 1.84 -10.19 -0.10
CA ILE A 168 2.71 -10.29 -1.29
C ILE A 168 3.53 -9.03 -1.53
N ALA A 169 3.08 -7.88 -1.04
CA ALA A 169 3.85 -6.64 -1.05
C ALA A 169 3.48 -5.78 0.14
N ASN A 170 4.46 -5.11 0.73
CA ASN A 170 4.26 -4.16 1.81
C ASN A 170 5.37 -3.13 1.74
N ASP A 171 5.00 -1.90 1.40
CA ASP A 171 5.97 -0.84 1.20
C ASP A 171 5.39 0.55 1.48
N THR A 172 6.25 1.56 1.41
CA THR A 172 5.97 2.95 1.75
C THR A 172 5.34 3.68 0.57
N LEU A 173 4.25 4.40 0.84
CA LEU A 173 3.62 5.29 -0.13
C LEU A 173 4.32 6.65 -0.13
N GLY A 174 5.33 6.81 -1.00
CA GLY A 174 5.98 8.09 -1.28
C GLY A 174 7.24 8.41 -0.45
N TYR A 175 7.69 9.67 -0.52
CA TYR A 175 8.94 10.22 0.06
C TYR A 175 8.71 10.84 1.46
N PRO A 176 9.79 11.19 2.20
CA PRO A 176 10.14 10.72 3.55
C PRO A 176 9.09 11.02 4.64
N PRO A 177 9.23 10.43 5.83
CA PRO A 177 8.16 10.46 6.82
C PRO A 177 7.92 11.87 7.36
N HIS A 178 6.64 12.23 7.53
CA HIS A 178 6.20 13.60 7.79
C HIS A 178 5.74 13.77 9.25
N ILE A 179 5.72 15.01 9.75
CA ILE A 179 5.20 15.33 11.09
C ILE A 179 3.67 15.39 11.17
N PHE A 180 2.97 15.29 10.04
CA PHE A 180 1.52 15.33 9.95
C PHE A 180 0.97 13.95 9.60
N GLN A 181 -0.30 13.69 9.91
CA GLN A 181 -0.94 12.40 9.61
C GLN A 181 -1.13 12.25 8.10
N ASN A 182 -0.34 11.35 7.49
CA ASN A 182 -0.49 10.99 6.09
C ASN A 182 -1.56 9.90 5.99
N THR A 183 -2.75 10.24 5.50
CA THR A 183 -3.87 9.29 5.43
C THR A 183 -4.26 9.07 3.98
N ALA A 184 -4.05 7.86 3.47
CA ALA A 184 -4.67 7.41 2.23
C ALA A 184 -6.19 7.44 2.38
N LYS A 185 -6.89 8.14 1.48
CA LYS A 185 -8.34 8.29 1.54
C LYS A 185 -9.03 7.40 0.54
N GLU A 186 -8.47 7.30 -0.67
CA GLU A 186 -9.09 6.61 -1.78
C GLU A 186 -8.03 5.86 -2.58
N ILE A 187 -8.41 4.69 -3.09
CA ILE A 187 -7.61 3.94 -4.05
C ILE A 187 -8.46 3.75 -5.29
N LEU A 188 -8.07 4.42 -6.36
CA LEU A 188 -8.71 4.29 -7.67
C LEU A 188 -7.90 3.32 -8.53
N ARG A 189 -8.59 2.34 -9.12
CA ARG A 189 -7.99 1.42 -10.08
C ARG A 189 -7.68 2.15 -11.40
N LEU A 190 -6.45 1.98 -11.90
CA LEU A 190 -5.99 2.43 -13.20
C LEU A 190 -5.78 1.22 -14.15
N PRO A 191 -5.69 1.44 -15.47
CA PRO A 191 -5.31 0.38 -16.40
C PRO A 191 -3.90 -0.19 -16.11
N ASN A 192 -3.70 -1.46 -16.49
CA ASN A 192 -2.45 -2.22 -16.37
C ASN A 192 -2.01 -2.47 -14.93
N ASN A 193 -2.94 -2.89 -14.05
CA ASN A 193 -2.66 -3.25 -12.65
C ASN A 193 -1.96 -2.15 -11.84
N ARG A 194 -2.29 -0.90 -12.17
CA ARG A 194 -1.85 0.29 -11.43
C ARG A 194 -2.98 0.81 -10.57
N TYR A 195 -2.62 1.46 -9.48
CA TYR A 195 -3.55 1.99 -8.50
C TYR A 195 -3.13 3.41 -8.16
N LEU A 196 -4.06 4.35 -8.34
CA LEU A 196 -3.88 5.72 -7.86
C LEU A 196 -4.34 5.77 -6.40
N VAL A 197 -3.39 5.93 -5.49
CA VAL A 197 -3.67 6.17 -4.08
C VAL A 197 -3.68 7.67 -3.86
N THR A 198 -4.81 8.22 -3.42
CA THR A 198 -4.93 9.63 -3.04
C THR A 198 -5.08 9.73 -1.53
N GLY A 199 -4.61 10.83 -0.96
CA GLY A 199 -4.68 11.01 0.48
C GLY A 199 -4.00 12.28 0.94
N ASN A 200 -3.96 12.47 2.25
CA ASN A 200 -3.19 13.57 2.81
C ASN A 200 -1.71 13.24 2.73
N HIS A 201 -0.89 14.17 2.22
CA HIS A 201 0.57 14.06 2.20
C HIS A 201 1.12 12.78 1.53
N ILE A 202 0.47 12.30 0.46
CA ILE A 202 0.93 11.14 -0.32
C ILE A 202 1.76 11.63 -1.51
N GLY A 203 2.92 11.01 -1.78
CA GLY A 203 3.70 11.31 -2.99
C GLY A 203 4.75 12.43 -2.84
N GLY A 204 4.99 12.89 -1.61
CA GLY A 204 6.03 13.88 -1.29
C GLY A 204 5.57 15.34 -1.37
N ASP A 205 6.32 16.22 -0.72
CA ASP A 205 6.00 17.64 -0.62
C ASP A 205 6.29 18.36 -1.93
N GLY A 206 5.23 18.89 -2.56
CA GLY A 206 5.40 20.07 -3.38
C GLY A 206 5.92 21.24 -2.53
N PRO A 207 6.39 22.35 -3.14
CA PRO A 207 6.87 23.53 -2.41
C PRO A 207 5.81 24.20 -1.51
N PHE A 208 4.56 23.74 -1.61
CA PHE A 208 3.47 24.10 -0.74
C PHE A 208 3.16 22.85 0.06
N ASN A 209 3.05 22.94 1.39
CA ASN A 209 2.56 21.88 2.28
C ASN A 209 1.12 21.48 1.88
N GLU A 210 0.95 20.86 0.71
CA GLU A 210 -0.36 20.61 0.15
C GLU A 210 -0.97 19.47 0.96
N PRO A 211 -2.16 19.69 1.55
CA PRO A 211 -2.78 18.71 2.43
C PRO A 211 -3.28 17.49 1.66
N PHE A 212 -3.12 17.44 0.33
CA PHE A 212 -3.53 16.35 -0.53
C PHE A 212 -2.42 16.03 -1.52
N GLY A 213 -2.13 14.75 -1.66
CA GLY A 213 -1.20 14.24 -2.65
C GLY A 213 -1.64 12.88 -3.19
N TRP A 214 -0.89 12.35 -4.14
CA TRP A 214 -1.20 11.12 -4.84
C TRP A 214 0.06 10.31 -5.15
N SER A 215 -0.09 8.99 -5.16
CA SER A 215 0.97 8.06 -5.56
C SER A 215 0.37 7.01 -6.49
N ILE A 216 1.14 6.58 -7.49
CA ILE A 216 0.79 5.45 -8.34
C ILE A 216 1.53 4.23 -7.82
N VAL A 217 0.78 3.22 -7.41
CA VAL A 217 1.30 1.91 -7.01
C VAL A 217 1.08 0.93 -8.15
N ASP A 218 2.11 0.15 -8.47
CA ASP A 218 2.06 -0.93 -9.45
C ASP A 218 2.37 -2.25 -8.74
N GLU A 219 1.64 -3.31 -9.05
CA GLU A 219 1.90 -4.65 -8.48
C GLU A 219 3.30 -5.19 -8.82
N HIS A 220 3.93 -4.66 -9.87
CA HIS A 220 5.25 -5.06 -10.33
C HIS A 220 6.37 -4.13 -9.85
N MET A 221 6.12 -3.16 -8.96
CA MET A 221 7.18 -2.24 -8.48
C MET A 221 8.39 -2.99 -7.89
N ASN A 222 8.15 -4.04 -7.09
CA ASN A 222 9.22 -4.88 -6.53
C ASN A 222 10.12 -5.51 -7.61
N ILE A 223 9.55 -5.88 -8.76
CA ILE A 223 10.30 -6.45 -9.88
C ILE A 223 11.16 -5.36 -10.54
N ILE A 224 10.58 -4.17 -10.76
CA ILE A 224 11.29 -3.04 -11.36
C ILE A 224 12.47 -2.61 -10.48
N GLU A 225 12.25 -2.49 -9.16
CA GLU A 225 13.29 -2.15 -8.18
C GLU A 225 14.42 -3.17 -8.14
N MET A 226 14.14 -4.45 -8.37
CA MET A 226 15.14 -5.50 -8.44
C MET A 226 15.91 -5.50 -9.77
N ILE A 227 15.22 -5.30 -10.90
CA ILE A 227 15.82 -5.34 -12.24
C ILE A 227 16.68 -4.10 -12.50
N TRP A 228 16.31 -2.94 -11.97
CA TRP A 228 17.04 -1.68 -12.19
C TRP A 228 18.53 -1.73 -11.79
N PRO A 229 18.94 -2.14 -10.57
CA PRO A 229 20.35 -2.24 -10.22
C PRO A 229 21.08 -3.33 -11.01
N ILE A 230 20.41 -4.44 -11.34
CA ILE A 230 20.99 -5.53 -12.14
C ILE A 230 21.31 -5.04 -13.56
N THR A 231 20.36 -4.36 -14.21
CA THR A 231 20.55 -3.82 -15.56
C THR A 231 21.59 -2.70 -15.58
N CYS A 232 21.57 -1.79 -14.60
CA CYS A 232 22.62 -0.78 -14.42
C CYS A 232 24.01 -1.42 -14.26
N PHE A 233 24.12 -2.45 -13.41
CA PHE A 233 25.37 -3.19 -13.22
C PHE A 233 25.83 -3.86 -14.53
N LEU A 234 24.94 -4.57 -15.23
CA LEU A 234 25.27 -5.22 -16.50
C LEU A 234 25.70 -4.21 -17.58
N VAL A 235 25.05 -3.04 -17.67
CA VAL A 235 25.46 -1.97 -18.58
C VAL A 235 26.85 -1.44 -18.23
N ILE A 236 27.11 -1.15 -16.94
CA ILE A 236 28.44 -0.69 -16.48
C ILE A 236 29.51 -1.74 -16.78
N VAL A 237 29.26 -3.01 -16.45
CA VAL A 237 30.18 -4.11 -16.76
C VAL A 237 30.39 -4.25 -18.27
N SER A 238 29.35 -4.08 -19.09
CA SER A 238 29.49 -4.13 -20.55
C SER A 238 30.38 -3.00 -21.08
N ILE A 239 30.31 -1.79 -20.50
CA ILE A 239 31.19 -0.67 -20.84
C ILE A 239 32.61 -0.89 -20.32
N ILE A 240 32.80 -1.57 -19.20
CA ILE A 240 34.15 -1.83 -18.68
C ILE A 240 34.83 -2.98 -19.46
N VAL A 241 34.10 -4.06 -19.75
CA VAL A 241 34.63 -5.26 -20.39
C VAL A 241 34.71 -5.11 -21.91
N HIS A 242 33.67 -4.57 -22.54
CA HIS A 242 33.60 -4.37 -23.99
C HIS A 242 33.75 -2.90 -24.40
N GLY A 243 33.59 -1.95 -23.46
CA GLY A 243 33.70 -0.55 -23.81
C GLY A 243 35.14 -0.15 -24.08
N SER A 244 35.25 0.82 -25.00
CA SER A 244 36.46 1.29 -25.65
C SER A 244 37.04 0.43 -26.77
N SER A 245 36.62 -0.84 -26.99
CA SER A 245 37.22 -1.64 -28.08
C SER A 245 37.10 -0.96 -29.44
N ILE A 246 35.96 -0.36 -29.79
CA ILE A 246 35.82 0.42 -31.04
C ILE A 246 36.67 1.70 -31.03
N ALA A 247 36.66 2.47 -29.94
CA ALA A 247 37.40 3.75 -29.85
C ALA A 247 38.92 3.54 -29.89
N VAL A 248 39.43 2.54 -29.15
CA VAL A 248 40.84 2.12 -29.12
C VAL A 248 41.24 1.46 -30.44
N PHE A 249 40.37 0.68 -31.08
CA PHE A 249 40.66 0.11 -32.41
C PHE A 249 40.71 1.19 -33.50
N THR A 250 39.86 2.22 -33.44
CA THR A 250 39.95 3.39 -34.33
C THR A 250 41.17 4.27 -34.04
N LEU A 251 41.56 4.43 -32.76
CA LEU A 251 42.76 5.18 -32.38
C LEU A 251 44.04 4.43 -32.81
N GLY A 252 44.09 3.11 -32.60
CA GLY A 252 45.19 2.24 -33.04
C GLY A 252 45.40 2.26 -34.55
N LYS A 253 44.31 2.27 -35.36
CA LYS A 253 44.40 2.43 -36.82
C LYS A 253 44.96 3.79 -37.24
N ARG A 254 44.56 4.89 -36.58
CA ARG A 254 45.10 6.23 -36.90
C ARG A 254 46.56 6.39 -36.50
N ILE A 255 46.99 5.83 -35.38
CA ILE A 255 48.40 5.88 -34.94
C ILE A 255 49.31 5.09 -35.89
N ASN A 256 48.88 3.92 -36.39
CA ASN A 256 49.67 3.13 -37.34
C ASN A 256 49.78 3.74 -38.75
N THR A 257 49.01 4.80 -39.03
CA THR A 257 49.04 5.52 -40.32
C THR A 257 49.64 6.93 -40.17
N LEU A 258 49.88 7.39 -38.94
CA LEU A 258 50.56 8.65 -38.67
C LEU A 258 52.06 8.36 -38.55
N THR A 259 52.77 8.52 -39.66
CA THR A 259 54.22 8.71 -39.64
C THR A 259 54.50 9.93 -38.75
N ILE A 260 54.88 9.70 -37.49
CA ILE A 260 55.39 10.77 -36.64
C ILE A 260 56.74 11.19 -37.25
N SER A 261 56.73 12.22 -38.08
CA SER A 261 57.94 12.90 -38.54
C SER A 261 58.51 13.70 -37.37
N LEU A 262 59.31 13.04 -36.53
CA LEU A 262 60.18 13.70 -35.56
C LEU A 262 61.18 14.56 -36.35
N SER A 263 60.87 15.85 -36.49
CA SER A 263 61.79 16.82 -37.07
C SER A 263 62.83 17.15 -36.01
N TYR A 264 63.97 16.47 -36.05
CA TYR A 264 65.10 16.80 -35.19
C TYR A 264 65.68 18.13 -35.68
N THR A 265 65.50 19.21 -34.93
CA THR A 265 66.20 20.47 -35.17
C THR A 265 67.68 20.24 -34.94
N GLN A 266 68.45 20.05 -36.01
CA GLN A 266 69.90 20.22 -35.94
C GLN A 266 70.14 21.72 -35.75
N ALA A 267 70.77 22.07 -34.62
CA ALA A 267 71.27 23.42 -34.43
C ALA A 267 72.34 23.67 -35.50
N ASN A 268 72.09 24.63 -36.39
CA ASN A 268 73.14 25.15 -37.27
C ASN A 268 74.24 25.75 -36.39
N GLU A 269 75.49 25.31 -36.58
CA GLU A 269 76.66 25.76 -35.81
C GLU A 269 77.10 27.19 -36.17
N ASP A 270 76.42 27.84 -37.11
CA ASP A 270 76.59 29.27 -37.41
C ASP A 270 75.67 30.10 -36.51
N GLY A 271 76.21 30.49 -35.36
CA GLY A 271 75.55 31.39 -34.41
C GLY A 271 75.15 32.72 -35.06
N PRO A 272 74.04 33.34 -34.62
CA PRO A 272 73.52 34.54 -35.26
C PRO A 272 74.42 35.75 -35.02
N GLY A 273 74.91 36.37 -36.11
CA GLY A 273 75.90 37.46 -36.15
C GLY A 273 75.43 38.83 -35.66
N TRP A 274 74.79 38.88 -34.49
CA TRP A 274 74.40 40.12 -33.80
C TRP A 274 75.16 40.33 -32.48
N MET A 275 76.19 39.53 -32.20
CA MET A 275 77.15 39.77 -31.13
C MET A 275 78.45 40.39 -31.67
N ASP A 276 78.34 41.50 -32.40
CA ASP A 276 79.42 42.46 -32.67
C ASP A 276 79.00 43.86 -32.20
#